data_AF-A0A7S1SA35-F1
#
_entry.id   AF-A0A7S1SA35-F1
#
_cell.length_a   1.000
_cell.length_b   1.000
_cell.length_c   1.000
_cell.angle_alpha   90.00
_cell.angle_beta   90.00
_cell.angle_gamma   90.00
#
_symmetry.space_group_name_H-M   'P 1'
#
loop_
_entity.id
_entity.type
_entity.pdbx_description
1 polymer ?
#
loop_
_entity_poly.entity_id
_entity_poly.type
_entity_poly.pdbx_seq_one_letter_code
_entity_poly.pdbx_strand_id
1 'polypeptide(L)'
;MPEGARVQQLKSHLREELGIPSAEMKLISGTRVLGPGAALEPGQSVALVRSSPLPAFLKRKGLASVNATARDGSTALHLAAAQGDAGLCFEILADGDFTGACAVDFLGNSALHRAAERGLTEVCAALLACKDFTMAAAANR
;
A
#
# COMPACT_ATOMS: atom_id res chain seq x y z
N MET A 1 -26.56 -19.10 -25.00
CA MET A 1 -26.60 -17.86 -24.19
C MET A 1 -25.24 -17.76 -23.51
N PRO A 2 -24.30 -16.90 -23.93
CA PRO A 2 -22.99 -16.86 -23.28
C PRO A 2 -23.10 -16.08 -21.97
N GLU A 3 -22.80 -16.73 -20.85
CA GLU A 3 -22.60 -16.09 -19.56
C GLU A 3 -21.35 -15.19 -19.65
N GLY A 4 -21.55 -13.92 -20.00
CA GLY A 4 -20.49 -12.92 -19.92
C GLY A 4 -20.08 -12.75 -18.47
N ALA A 5 -18.90 -13.27 -18.11
CA ALA A 5 -18.32 -13.09 -16.78
C ALA A 5 -18.20 -11.59 -16.51
N ARG A 6 -18.80 -11.11 -15.41
CA ARG A 6 -18.72 -9.70 -15.05
C ARG A 6 -17.37 -9.39 -14.44
N VAL A 7 -16.84 -8.21 -14.75
CA VAL A 7 -15.64 -7.65 -14.10
C VAL A 7 -15.70 -7.74 -12.58
N GLN A 8 -16.88 -7.55 -11.98
CA GLN A 8 -17.09 -7.69 -10.53
C GLN A 8 -16.90 -9.11 -10.02
N GLN A 9 -17.37 -10.11 -10.76
CA GLN A 9 -17.27 -11.51 -10.37
C GLN A 9 -15.83 -12.01 -10.45
N LEU A 10 -15.08 -11.53 -11.45
CA LEU A 10 -13.65 -11.77 -11.54
C LEU A 10 -12.89 -11.08 -10.40
N LYS A 11 -13.25 -9.83 -10.06
CA LYS A 11 -12.66 -9.12 -8.91
C LYS A 11 -12.93 -9.81 -7.58
N SER A 12 -14.13 -10.33 -7.35
CA SER A 12 -14.44 -11.06 -6.11
C SER A 12 -13.65 -12.36 -6.01
N HIS A 13 -13.55 -13.11 -7.11
CA HIS A 13 -12.77 -14.35 -7.14
C HIS A 13 -11.28 -14.07 -6.93
N LEU A 14 -10.73 -13.06 -7.60
CA LEU A 14 -9.34 -12.63 -7.41
C LEU A 14 -9.07 -12.06 -6.02
N ARG A 15 -10.05 -11.40 -5.40
CA ARG A 15 -9.96 -10.95 -4.00
C ARG A 15 -9.79 -12.15 -3.06
N GLU A 16 -10.55 -13.22 -3.27
CA GLU A 16 -10.48 -14.44 -2.45
C GLU A 16 -9.16 -15.19 -2.68
N GLU A 17 -8.73 -15.31 -3.94
CA GLU A 17 -7.49 -16.03 -4.30
C GLU A 17 -6.21 -15.27 -3.90
N LEU A 18 -6.18 -13.95 -4.05
CA LEU A 18 -4.99 -13.12 -3.82
C LEU A 18 -5.01 -12.35 -2.49
N GLY A 19 -6.14 -12.35 -1.78
CA GLY A 19 -6.31 -11.60 -0.52
C GLY A 19 -6.37 -10.08 -0.68
N ILE A 20 -6.49 -9.56 -1.91
CA ILE A 20 -6.42 -8.13 -2.21
C ILE A 20 -7.84 -7.53 -2.23
N PRO A 21 -8.14 -6.45 -1.50
CA PRO A 21 -9.46 -5.81 -1.53
C PRO A 21 -9.83 -5.29 -2.93
N SER A 22 -11.08 -5.50 -3.35
CA SER A 22 -11.56 -5.15 -4.71
C SER A 22 -11.49 -3.65 -5.03
N ALA A 23 -11.39 -2.80 -4.00
CA ALA A 23 -11.19 -1.35 -4.11
C ALA A 23 -9.88 -1.01 -4.82
N GLU A 24 -8.87 -1.87 -4.72
CA GLU A 24 -7.55 -1.67 -5.29
C GLU A 24 -7.34 -2.42 -6.60
N MET A 25 -8.33 -3.18 -7.08
CA MET A 25 -8.21 -3.92 -8.33
C MET A 25 -8.79 -3.13 -9.49
N LYS A 26 -7.92 -2.58 -10.35
CA LYS A 26 -8.32 -2.04 -11.66
C LYS A 26 -8.04 -3.08 -12.74
N LEU A 27 -9.08 -3.50 -13.42
CA LEU A 27 -8.93 -4.31 -14.63
C LEU A 27 -8.77 -3.35 -15.80
N ILE A 28 -7.75 -3.56 -16.60
CA ILE A 28 -7.56 -2.83 -17.86
C ILE A 28 -7.65 -3.80 -19.03
N SER A 29 -8.26 -3.35 -20.12
CA SER A 29 -8.28 -4.06 -21.40
C SER A 29 -7.58 -3.17 -22.42
N GLY A 30 -6.39 -3.58 -22.87
CA GLY A 30 -5.50 -2.74 -23.66
C GLY A 30 -5.12 -1.46 -22.90
N THR A 31 -5.63 -0.31 -23.34
CA THR A 31 -5.40 1.02 -22.72
C THR A 31 -6.59 1.53 -21.91
N ARG A 32 -7.68 0.76 -21.82
CA ARG A 32 -8.95 1.23 -21.27
C ARG A 32 -9.23 0.58 -19.91
N VAL A 33 -9.45 1.40 -18.88
CA VAL A 33 -9.88 0.92 -17.55
C VAL A 33 -11.30 0.39 -17.64
N LEU A 34 -11.49 -0.87 -17.29
CA LEU A 34 -12.79 -1.51 -17.24
C LEU A 34 -13.52 -1.06 -15.97
N GLY A 35 -14.67 -0.42 -16.19
CA GLY A 35 -15.56 -0.02 -15.12
C GLY A 35 -16.20 -1.24 -14.42
N PRO A 36 -16.76 -1.05 -13.22
CA PRO A 36 -17.38 -2.11 -12.44
C PRO A 36 -18.54 -2.84 -13.14
N GLY A 37 -19.17 -2.22 -14.15
CA GLY A 37 -20.27 -2.83 -14.91
C GLY A 37 -19.88 -3.42 -16.26
N ALA A 38 -18.59 -3.41 -16.63
CA ALA A 38 -18.18 -3.88 -17.95
C ALA A 38 -18.36 -5.41 -18.06
N ALA A 39 -19.00 -5.84 -19.15
CA ALA A 39 -19.04 -7.23 -19.56
C ALA A 39 -17.67 -7.63 -20.14
N LEU A 40 -17.16 -8.80 -19.77
CA LEU A 40 -15.97 -9.36 -20.39
C LEU A 40 -16.42 -10.21 -21.59
N GLU A 41 -15.93 -9.85 -22.78
CA GLU A 41 -16.12 -10.67 -23.96
C GLU A 41 -15.22 -11.93 -23.88
N PRO A 42 -15.71 -13.11 -24.30
CA PRO A 42 -14.90 -14.32 -24.35
C PRO A 42 -13.71 -14.12 -25.31
N GLY A 43 -12.49 -14.28 -24.80
CA GLY A 43 -11.24 -14.03 -25.53
C GLY A 43 -10.63 -12.64 -25.34
N GLN A 44 -11.23 -11.78 -24.50
CA GLN A 44 -10.67 -10.46 -24.20
C GLN A 44 -9.46 -10.54 -23.26
N SER A 45 -8.31 -10.00 -23.68
CA SER A 45 -7.12 -9.88 -22.85
C SER A 45 -7.31 -8.79 -21.78
N VAL A 46 -7.49 -9.22 -20.54
CA VAL A 46 -7.52 -8.33 -19.38
C VAL A 46 -6.22 -8.42 -18.59
N ALA A 47 -5.66 -7.26 -18.25
CA ALA A 47 -4.57 -7.16 -17.31
C ALA A 47 -5.10 -6.66 -15.97
N LEU A 48 -4.70 -7.33 -14.89
CA LEU A 48 -4.91 -6.86 -13.53
C LEU A 48 -3.86 -5.79 -13.22
N VAL A 49 -4.31 -4.56 -13.00
CA VAL A 49 -3.48 -3.51 -12.41
C VAL A 49 -3.88 -3.39 -10.95
N ARG A 50 -2.93 -3.71 -10.06
CA ARG A 50 -3.03 -3.30 -8.66
C ARG A 50 -2.98 -1.79 -8.64
N SER A 51 -4.09 -1.16 -8.28
CA SER A 51 -4.20 0.26 -8.01
C SER A 51 -3.70 0.52 -6.59
N SER A 52 -2.49 0.08 -6.30
CA SER A 52 -1.80 0.36 -5.04
C SER A 52 -1.51 1.87 -4.96
N PRO A 53 -1.95 2.60 -3.92
CA PRO A 53 -1.53 3.97 -3.69
C PRO A 53 -0.03 4.05 -3.44
N LEU A 54 0.64 2.97 -3.03
CA LEU A 54 2.10 2.92 -2.82
C LEU A 54 2.93 3.43 -4.03
N PRO A 55 2.92 2.80 -5.22
CA PRO A 55 3.71 3.27 -6.38
C PRO A 55 3.32 4.68 -6.85
N ALA A 56 2.04 5.04 -6.76
CA ALA A 56 1.58 6.39 -7.08
C ALA A 56 2.11 7.42 -6.07
N PHE A 57 2.20 7.04 -4.79
CA PHE A 57 2.73 7.85 -3.71
C PHE A 57 4.24 8.02 -3.83
N LEU A 58 4.98 6.93 -4.06
CA LEU A 58 6.43 6.98 -4.30
C LEU A 58 6.75 7.92 -5.46
N LYS A 59 6.04 7.78 -6.59
CA LYS A 59 6.23 8.65 -7.75
C LYS A 59 5.92 10.11 -7.44
N ARG A 60 4.83 10.39 -6.70
CA ARG A 60 4.47 11.75 -6.28
C ARG A 60 5.52 12.37 -5.36
N LYS A 61 6.11 11.57 -4.47
CA LYS A 61 7.15 11.99 -3.53
C LYS A 61 8.56 11.97 -4.14
N GLY A 62 8.74 11.44 -5.35
CA GLY A 62 10.04 11.32 -6.01
C GLY A 62 10.93 10.22 -5.42
N LEU A 63 10.34 9.21 -4.78
CA LEU A 63 11.04 8.07 -4.22
C LEU A 63 11.20 7.00 -5.29
N ALA A 64 12.43 6.51 -5.48
CA ALA A 64 12.73 5.46 -6.47
C ALA A 64 12.17 4.08 -6.07
N SER A 65 12.03 3.83 -4.76
CA SER A 65 11.61 2.53 -4.19
C SER A 65 10.95 2.70 -2.82
N VAL A 66 10.29 1.67 -2.31
CA VAL A 66 9.64 1.66 -0.97
C VAL A 66 10.62 1.95 0.17
N ASN A 67 11.87 1.49 0.03
CA ASN A 67 12.97 1.72 0.98
C ASN A 67 13.77 3.00 0.69
N ALA A 68 13.44 3.75 -0.36
CA ALA A 68 14.13 4.99 -0.63
C ALA A 68 13.84 6.00 0.49
N THR A 69 14.85 6.78 0.82
CA THR A 69 14.75 7.89 1.77
C THR A 69 14.61 9.20 1.02
N ALA A 70 13.75 10.09 1.51
CA ALA A 70 13.66 11.47 1.09
C ALA A 70 14.95 12.24 1.47
N ARG A 71 15.03 13.50 1.05
CA ARG A 71 16.18 14.39 1.34
C ARG A 71 16.44 14.56 2.84
N ASP A 72 15.42 14.42 3.67
CA ASP A 72 15.50 14.56 5.13
C ASP A 72 15.74 13.22 5.84
N GLY A 73 16.07 12.15 5.10
CA GLY A 73 16.23 10.79 5.63
C GLY A 73 14.90 10.05 5.87
N SER A 74 13.76 10.70 5.64
CA SER A 74 12.43 10.12 5.84
C SER A 74 12.10 9.03 4.80
N THR A 75 11.72 7.83 5.24
CA THR A 75 11.24 6.75 4.36
C THR A 75 9.80 7.01 3.88
N ALA A 76 9.33 6.19 2.92
CA ALA A 76 7.93 6.22 2.47
C ALA A 76 6.93 6.13 3.66
N LEU A 77 7.26 5.31 4.67
CA LEU A 77 6.45 5.14 5.87
C LEU A 77 6.40 6.39 6.75
N HIS A 78 7.50 7.15 6.89
CA HIS A 78 7.47 8.43 7.60
C HIS A 78 6.52 9.42 6.94
N LEU A 79 6.55 9.47 5.60
CA LEU A 79 5.69 10.38 4.85
C LEU A 79 4.21 9.97 4.96
N ALA A 80 3.93 8.67 4.89
CA ALA A 80 2.57 8.14 5.09
C ALA A 80 2.07 8.42 6.52
N ALA A 81 2.93 8.18 7.51
CA ALA A 81 2.63 8.45 8.92
C ALA A 81 2.43 9.94 9.19
N ALA A 82 3.24 10.81 8.60
CA ALA A 82 3.06 12.26 8.69
C ALA A 82 1.76 12.74 8.02
N GLN A 83 1.25 11.99 7.04
CA GLN A 83 0.01 12.32 6.36
C GLN A 83 -1.24 11.84 7.11
N GLY A 84 -1.11 10.91 8.06
CA GLY A 84 -2.26 10.30 8.75
C GLY A 84 -2.93 9.18 7.97
N ASP A 85 -2.28 8.67 6.93
CA ASP A 85 -2.91 7.73 6.00
C ASP A 85 -2.62 6.29 6.43
N ALA A 86 -3.42 5.78 7.37
CA ALA A 86 -3.23 4.45 7.95
C ALA A 86 -3.32 3.33 6.90
N GLY A 87 -4.18 3.49 5.88
CA GLY A 87 -4.28 2.53 4.78
C GLY A 87 -2.99 2.43 3.97
N LEU A 88 -2.38 3.58 3.68
CA LEU A 88 -1.08 3.62 3.00
C LEU A 88 0.04 3.05 3.88
N CYS A 89 0.04 3.34 5.19
CA CYS A 89 0.99 2.73 6.12
C CYS A 89 0.87 1.19 6.13
N PHE A 90 -0.35 0.66 6.18
CA PHE A 90 -0.59 -0.78 6.08
C PHE A 90 -0.10 -1.35 4.76
N GLU A 91 -0.35 -0.67 3.64
CA GLU A 91 0.10 -1.15 2.33
C GLU A 91 1.63 -1.17 2.23
N ILE A 92 2.31 -0.13 2.75
CA ILE A 92 3.77 -0.07 2.81
C ILE A 92 4.33 -1.18 3.71
N LEU A 93 3.70 -1.45 4.85
CA LEU A 93 4.14 -2.51 5.78
C LEU A 93 3.81 -3.92 5.28
N ALA A 94 2.73 -4.07 4.51
CA ALA A 94 2.37 -5.32 3.87
C ALA A 94 3.22 -5.63 2.63
N ASP A 95 3.95 -4.63 2.12
CA ASP A 95 4.91 -4.79 1.03
C ASP A 95 6.13 -5.54 1.55
N GLY A 96 6.31 -6.78 1.11
CA GLY A 96 7.39 -7.66 1.60
C GLY A 96 8.80 -7.18 1.28
N ASP A 97 8.95 -6.22 0.35
CA ASP A 97 10.22 -5.58 0.03
C ASP A 97 10.53 -4.42 0.99
N PHE A 98 9.56 -3.94 1.79
CA PHE A 98 9.77 -2.83 2.70
C PHE A 98 10.44 -3.27 4.01
N THR A 99 11.69 -2.86 4.20
CA THR A 99 12.49 -3.14 5.40
C THR A 99 12.66 -1.91 6.30
N GLY A 100 12.24 -0.74 5.83
CA GLY A 100 12.40 0.54 6.51
C GLY A 100 11.38 0.82 7.62
N ALA A 101 10.69 -0.18 8.16
CA ALA A 101 9.65 0.01 9.18
C ALA A 101 10.21 0.68 10.44
N CYS A 102 11.40 0.26 10.86
CA CYS A 102 12.12 0.84 12.00
C CYS A 102 13.18 1.87 11.58
N ALA A 103 13.15 2.34 10.33
CA ALA A 103 14.05 3.41 9.90
C ALA A 103 13.80 4.67 10.74
N VAL A 104 14.85 5.44 10.95
CA VAL A 104 14.81 6.75 11.60
C VAL A 104 15.22 7.83 10.60
N ASP A 105 14.60 9.00 10.69
CA ASP A 105 15.01 10.18 9.95
C ASP A 105 16.33 10.76 10.51
N PHE A 106 16.83 11.85 9.91
CA PHE A 106 18.04 12.52 10.39
C PHE A 106 17.92 13.14 11.80
N LEU A 107 16.71 13.23 12.34
CA LEU A 107 16.46 13.67 13.71
C LEU A 107 16.40 12.49 14.69
N GLY A 108 16.60 11.26 14.21
CA GLY A 108 16.47 10.04 15.01
C GLY A 108 15.03 9.64 15.28
N ASN A 109 14.05 10.27 14.63
CA ASN A 109 12.64 9.95 14.81
C ASN A 109 12.23 8.84 13.86
N SER A 110 11.47 7.87 14.35
CA SER A 110 10.83 6.85 13.52
C SER A 110 9.45 7.30 13.03
N ALA A 111 8.86 6.56 12.09
CA ALA A 111 7.50 6.84 11.60
C ALA A 111 6.47 6.89 12.73
N LEU A 112 6.65 6.08 13.79
CA LEU A 112 5.79 6.09 14.97
C LEU A 112 5.94 7.38 15.79
N HIS A 113 7.16 7.93 15.93
CA HIS A 113 7.36 9.22 16.60
C HIS A 113 6.59 10.34 15.89
N ARG A 114 6.63 10.38 14.56
CA ARG A 114 5.88 11.35 13.75
C ARG A 114 4.37 11.17 13.85
N ALA A 115 3.89 9.92 13.87
CA ALA A 115 2.48 9.62 14.06
C ALA A 115 2.00 10.05 15.46
N ALA A 116 2.80 9.77 16.50
CA ALA A 116 2.49 10.12 17.88
C ALA A 116 2.51 11.63 18.12
N GLU A 117 3.50 12.34 17.56
CA GLU A 117 3.59 13.82 17.62
C GLU A 117 2.33 14.48 17.05
N ARG A 118 1.75 13.90 16.00
CA ARG A 118 0.54 14.40 15.34
C ARG A 118 -0.76 13.88 15.94
N GLY A 119 -0.70 13.01 16.96
CA GLY A 119 -1.88 12.40 17.57
C GLY A 119 -2.64 11.42 16.67
N LEU A 120 -1.97 10.80 15.69
CA LEU A 120 -2.58 9.93 14.70
C LEU A 120 -2.74 8.50 15.24
N THR A 121 -3.72 8.31 16.12
CA THR A 121 -3.98 7.04 16.80
C THR A 121 -4.20 5.86 15.87
N GLU A 122 -4.88 6.04 14.74
CA GLU A 122 -5.09 4.96 13.76
C GLU A 122 -3.78 4.50 13.10
N VAL A 123 -2.91 5.45 12.76
CA VAL A 123 -1.58 5.15 12.21
C VAL A 123 -0.70 4.51 13.27
N CYS A 124 -0.72 5.01 14.50
CA CYS A 124 0.01 4.40 15.62
C CYS A 124 -0.45 2.97 15.87
N ALA A 125 -1.77 2.72 15.85
CA ALA A 125 -2.32 1.38 15.99
C ALA A 125 -1.91 0.46 14.83
N ALA A 126 -1.91 0.97 13.60
CA ALA A 126 -1.44 0.23 12.42
C ALA A 126 0.04 -0.16 12.53
N LEU A 127 0.89 0.79 12.93
CA LEU A 127 2.33 0.59 13.14
C LEU A 127 2.62 -0.39 14.28
N LEU A 128 1.86 -0.30 15.39
CA LEU A 128 1.99 -1.19 16.55
C LEU A 128 1.42 -2.59 16.29
N ALA A 129 0.43 -2.73 15.41
CA ALA A 129 -0.12 -4.02 15.01
C ALA A 129 0.87 -4.84 14.17
N CYS A 130 1.82 -4.17 13.49
CA CYS A 130 2.93 -4.85 12.83
C CYS A 130 3.97 -5.31 13.87
N LYS A 131 4.09 -6.64 14.02
CA LYS A 131 4.99 -7.32 14.96
C LYS A 131 6.44 -6.83 14.91
N ASP A 132 6.92 -6.37 13.75
CA ASP A 132 8.30 -5.94 13.55
C ASP A 132 8.72 -4.73 14.40
N PHE A 133 7.78 -3.85 14.78
CA PHE A 133 8.10 -2.69 15.62
C PHE A 133 8.38 -3.08 17.08
N THR A 134 7.79 -4.17 17.56
CA THR A 134 7.90 -4.59 18.97
C THR A 134 9.22 -5.30 19.30
N MET A 135 9.87 -5.97 18.34
CA MET A 135 11.14 -6.66 18.60
C MET A 135 12.37 -5.77 18.44
N ALA A 136 12.36 -4.80 17.53
CA ALA A 136 13.51 -3.92 17.30
C ALA A 136 13.73 -2.91 18.45
N ALA A 137 12.65 -2.42 19.08
CA ALA A 137 12.75 -1.51 20.24
C ALA A 137 13.39 -2.18 21.47
N ALA A 138 13.37 -3.51 21.56
CA ALA A 138 13.99 -4.26 22.64
C ALA A 138 15.50 -4.50 22.44
N ALA A 139 16.05 -4.22 21.24
CA ALA A 139 17.40 -4.60 20.86
C ALA A 139 18.46 -3.49 20.92
N ASN A 140 18.12 -2.27 21.35
CA ASN A 140 19.09 -1.18 21.49
C ASN A 140 19.67 -1.17 22.92
N ARG A 141 20.74 -1.94 23.16
CA ARG A 141 21.61 -1.86 24.34
C ARG A 141 22.99 -1.33 23.95
#